data_AF-A0A8T5DCR0-F1
#
_entry.id   AF-A0A8T5DCR0-F1
#
_cell.length_a   1.000
_cell.length_b   1.000
_cell.length_c   1.000
_cell.angle_alpha   90.00
_cell.angle_beta   90.00
_cell.angle_gamma   90.00
#
_symmetry.space_group_name_H-M   'P 1'
#
loop_
_entity.id
_entity.type
_entity.pdbx_description
1 polymer ?
#
loop_
_entity_poly.entity_id
_entity_poly.type
_entity_poly.pdbx_seq_one_letter_code
_entity_poly.pdbx_strand_id
1 'polypeptide(L)'
;MAKGLNVVSEGQRINLRVYQRFFYPVTQKWEGEEFIVYSDTGRQREINYNHIENYGLDDPFARDRLVRLARALNALECQKGERGIKECRVTICTNKELFDPTTVDIKYVPFDPERLQSLVAKIKIERRKIEWRKRMKS
;
A
#
# COMPACT_ATOMS: atom_id res chain seq x y z
N MET A 1 19.38 8.44 -17.54
CA MET A 1 18.11 9.08 -17.11
C MET A 1 17.97 8.88 -15.62
N ALA A 2 17.57 9.91 -14.87
CA ALA A 2 17.30 9.76 -13.44
C ALA A 2 16.21 8.69 -13.26
N LYS A 3 16.45 7.68 -12.42
CA LYS A 3 15.43 6.66 -12.11
C LYS A 3 14.34 7.33 -11.27
N GLY A 4 13.08 7.21 -11.68
CA GLY A 4 11.93 7.76 -10.96
C GLY A 4 10.81 8.29 -11.86
N LEU A 5 9.69 8.67 -11.23
CA LEU A 5 8.54 9.29 -11.89
C LEU A 5 8.60 10.80 -11.72
N ASN A 6 8.54 11.54 -12.82
CA ASN A 6 8.33 12.98 -12.76
C ASN A 6 6.88 13.26 -12.36
N VAL A 7 6.70 13.95 -11.24
CA VAL A 7 5.38 14.36 -10.73
C VAL A 7 5.37 15.85 -10.52
N VAL A 8 4.31 16.50 -10.99
CA VAL A 8 3.99 17.89 -10.66
C VAL A 8 2.90 17.85 -9.59
N SER A 9 3.23 18.32 -8.40
CA SER A 9 2.31 18.35 -7.27
C SER A 9 2.38 19.71 -6.61
N GLU A 10 1.24 20.39 -6.47
CA GLU A 10 1.13 21.71 -5.82
C GLU A 10 2.13 22.76 -6.37
N GLY A 11 2.31 22.78 -7.71
CA GLY A 11 3.21 23.72 -8.38
C GLY A 11 4.70 23.37 -8.27
N GLN A 12 5.07 22.28 -7.58
CA GLN A 12 6.45 21.80 -7.48
C GLN A 12 6.69 20.57 -8.36
N ARG A 13 7.87 20.53 -9.00
CA ARG A 13 8.35 19.34 -9.71
C ARG A 13 9.16 18.48 -8.77
N ILE A 14 8.80 17.20 -8.67
CA ILE A 14 9.53 16.22 -7.88
C ILE A 14 9.90 14.99 -8.72
N ASN A 15 11.01 14.36 -8.38
CA ASN A 15 11.34 13.02 -8.82
C ASN A 15 10.86 12.00 -7.78
N LEU A 16 9.81 11.25 -8.08
CA LEU A 16 9.20 10.29 -7.17
C LEU A 16 9.82 8.89 -7.33
N ARG A 17 10.49 8.42 -6.28
CA ARG A 17 10.97 7.04 -6.11
C ARG A 17 9.91 6.21 -5.41
N VAL A 18 9.49 5.10 -6.01
CA VAL A 18 8.37 4.30 -5.52
C VAL A 18 8.88 2.91 -5.16
N TYR A 19 8.58 2.47 -3.93
CA TYR A 19 8.97 1.18 -3.40
C TYR A 19 7.72 0.36 -3.08
N GLN A 20 7.68 -0.91 -3.41
CA GLN A 20 6.63 -1.82 -2.96
C GLN A 20 7.05 -2.48 -1.65
N ARG A 21 6.18 -2.42 -0.63
CA ARG A 21 6.25 -3.23 0.59
C ARG A 21 5.61 -4.59 0.31
N PHE A 22 6.28 -5.67 0.70
CA PHE A 22 5.75 -7.02 0.51
C PHE A 22 5.06 -7.53 1.76
N PHE A 23 3.88 -8.10 1.56
CA PHE A 23 3.16 -8.84 2.58
C PHE A 23 3.11 -10.32 2.22
N TYR A 24 3.15 -11.17 3.23
CA TYR A 24 2.98 -12.60 3.08
C TYR A 24 1.54 -12.99 3.40
N PRO A 25 0.81 -13.64 2.47
CA PRO A 25 -0.52 -14.15 2.74
C PRO A 25 -0.43 -15.36 3.68
N VAL A 26 -1.12 -15.30 4.81
CA VAL A 26 -1.25 -16.38 5.78
C VAL A 26 -2.68 -16.90 5.71
N THR A 27 -2.83 -18.12 5.20
CA THR A 27 -4.10 -18.84 5.21
C THR A 27 -4.39 -19.35 6.62
N GLN A 28 -5.63 -19.19 7.07
CA GLN A 28 -6.13 -19.65 8.35
C GLN A 28 -7.49 -20.34 8.17
N LYS A 29 -7.78 -21.30 9.04
CA LYS A 29 -9.06 -22.01 9.08
C LYS A 29 -9.71 -21.83 10.46
N TRP A 30 -10.98 -21.47 10.47
CA TRP A 30 -11.77 -21.34 11.70
C TRP A 30 -13.19 -21.84 11.47
N GLU A 31 -13.61 -22.79 12.31
CA GLU A 31 -14.96 -23.40 12.27
C GLU A 31 -15.43 -23.82 10.87
N GLY A 32 -14.54 -24.42 10.08
CA GLY A 32 -14.82 -24.91 8.73
C GLY A 32 -14.63 -23.90 7.61
N GLU A 33 -14.49 -22.60 7.91
CA GLU A 33 -14.25 -21.54 6.93
C GLU A 33 -12.76 -21.20 6.82
N GLU A 34 -12.30 -20.95 5.60
CA GLU A 34 -10.92 -20.54 5.29
C GLU A 34 -10.88 -19.04 4.99
N PHE A 35 -9.87 -18.34 5.52
CA PHE A 35 -9.65 -16.93 5.27
C PHE A 35 -8.14 -16.60 5.21
N ILE A 36 -7.80 -15.51 4.53
CA ILE A 36 -6.42 -15.05 4.35
C ILE A 36 -6.21 -13.77 5.14
N VAL A 37 -5.13 -13.70 5.90
CA VAL A 37 -4.64 -12.47 6.53
C VAL A 37 -3.22 -12.17 6.05
N TYR A 38 -2.91 -10.90 5.83
CA TYR A 38 -1.60 -10.49 5.33
C TYR A 38 -0.66 -10.09 6.47
N SER A 39 0.53 -10.68 6.51
CA SER A 39 1.60 -10.38 7.46
C SER A 39 2.67 -9.52 6.80
N ASP A 40 3.09 -8.44 7.44
CA ASP A 40 4.18 -7.60 6.92
C ASP A 40 5.51 -8.36 6.97
N THR A 41 6.23 -8.40 5.85
CA THR A 41 7.51 -9.12 5.74
C THR A 41 8.72 -8.28 6.10
N GLY A 42 8.57 -6.96 6.27
CA GLY A 42 9.72 -6.06 6.40
C GLY A 42 10.41 -5.72 5.07
N ARG A 43 10.15 -6.50 4.02
CA ARG A 43 10.86 -6.38 2.74
C ARG A 43 10.23 -5.31 1.88
N GLN A 44 11.08 -4.53 1.23
CA GLN A 44 10.67 -3.55 0.23
C GLN A 44 11.60 -3.58 -0.98
N ARG A 45 11.06 -3.27 -2.15
CA ARG A 45 11.83 -3.18 -3.39
C ARG A 45 11.35 -2.00 -4.22
N GLU A 46 12.27 -1.30 -4.87
CA GLU A 46 11.90 -0.30 -5.87
C GLU A 46 11.15 -0.95 -7.04
N ILE A 47 10.06 -0.31 -7.48
CA ILE A 47 9.24 -0.82 -8.58
C ILE A 47 9.99 -0.78 -9.91
N ASN A 48 9.56 -1.61 -10.86
CA ASN A 48 10.08 -1.52 -12.22
C ASN A 48 9.34 -0.40 -12.99
N TYR A 49 10.04 0.70 -13.28
CA TYR A 49 9.47 1.84 -14.00
C TYR A 49 9.09 1.56 -15.46
N ASN A 50 9.53 0.43 -16.03
CA ASN A 50 9.08 -0.01 -17.34
C ASN A 50 7.68 -0.67 -17.30
N HIS A 51 7.16 -0.93 -16.09
CA HIS A 51 5.86 -1.56 -15.85
C HIS A 51 5.03 -0.77 -14.83
N ILE A 52 4.95 0.54 -15.00
CA ILE A 52 4.28 1.46 -14.06
C ILE A 52 2.76 1.28 -14.04
N GLU A 53 2.20 0.80 -15.14
CA GLU A 53 0.79 0.41 -15.31
C GLU A 53 0.38 -0.69 -14.32
N ASN A 54 1.29 -1.62 -13.98
CA ASN A 54 1.03 -2.67 -12.99
C ASN A 54 0.80 -2.10 -11.58
N TYR A 55 1.17 -0.84 -11.35
CA TYR A 55 1.00 -0.13 -10.10
C TYR A 55 -0.07 0.97 -10.17
N GLY A 56 -0.75 1.12 -11.33
CA GLY A 56 -1.70 2.21 -11.58
C GLY A 56 -1.04 3.59 -11.58
N LEU A 57 0.23 3.66 -12.02
CA LEU A 57 1.04 4.90 -12.03
C LEU A 57 1.41 5.34 -13.45
N ASP A 58 0.79 4.79 -14.47
CA ASP A 58 0.87 5.26 -15.85
C ASP A 58 0.21 6.64 -16.02
N ASP A 59 -0.91 6.88 -15.32
CA ASP A 59 -1.62 8.17 -15.30
C ASP A 59 -0.91 9.22 -14.41
N PRO A 60 -0.57 10.42 -14.94
CA PRO A 60 -0.06 11.53 -14.14
C PRO A 60 -0.94 11.95 -12.95
N PHE A 61 -2.28 11.86 -13.07
CA PHE A 61 -3.17 12.21 -11.97
C PHE A 61 -3.14 11.18 -10.84
N ALA A 62 -2.97 9.90 -11.17
CA ALA A 62 -2.74 8.85 -10.18
C ALA A 62 -1.44 9.07 -9.40
N ARG A 63 -0.37 9.53 -10.08
CA ARG A 63 0.91 9.87 -9.43
C ARG A 63 0.77 11.05 -8.47
N ASP A 64 0.12 12.14 -8.88
CA ASP A 64 -0.12 13.30 -8.02
C ASP A 64 -1.00 12.92 -6.82
N ARG A 65 -2.05 12.13 -7.05
CA ARG A 65 -2.90 11.59 -5.98
C ARG A 65 -2.09 10.77 -4.98
N LEU A 66 -1.20 9.88 -5.44
CA LEU A 66 -0.32 9.11 -4.57
C LEU A 66 0.55 10.01 -3.70
N VAL A 67 1.15 11.06 -4.28
CA VAL A 67 1.99 12.02 -3.56
C VAL A 67 1.20 12.77 -2.50
N ARG A 68 0.00 13.24 -2.83
CA ARG A 68 -0.88 13.93 -1.87
C ARG A 68 -1.29 13.02 -0.71
N LEU A 69 -1.70 11.79 -1.01
CA LEU A 69 -2.04 10.80 0.03
C LEU A 69 -0.83 10.46 0.91
N ALA A 70 0.33 10.21 0.29
CA ALA A 70 1.55 9.87 1.03
C ALA A 70 1.95 11.02 1.97
N ARG A 71 1.81 12.27 1.52
CA ARG A 71 2.07 13.44 2.37
C ARG A 71 1.07 13.54 3.52
N ALA A 72 -0.22 13.35 3.26
CA ALA A 72 -1.25 13.40 4.29
C ALA A 72 -1.07 12.31 5.37
N LEU A 73 -0.45 11.19 5.01
CA LEU A 73 -0.13 10.07 5.91
C LEU A 73 1.28 10.14 6.49
N ASN A 74 2.03 11.23 6.27
CA ASN A 74 3.45 11.34 6.64
C ASN A 74 4.34 10.19 6.12
N ALA A 75 3.95 9.56 5.01
CA ALA A 75 4.63 8.44 4.36
C ALA A 75 5.49 8.88 3.15
N LEU A 76 5.62 10.20 2.92
CA LEU A 76 6.42 10.79 1.84
C LEU A 76 7.71 11.36 2.41
N GLU A 77 8.84 10.71 2.13
CA GLU A 77 10.17 11.17 2.52
C GLU A 77 10.75 12.01 1.38
N CYS A 78 11.10 13.27 1.62
CA CYS A 78 11.70 14.08 0.56
C CYS A 78 13.04 14.67 0.97
N GLN A 79 13.99 14.61 0.04
CA GLN A 79 15.32 15.17 0.16
C GLN A 79 15.63 16.10 -0.99
N LYS A 80 16.63 16.97 -0.80
CA LYS A 80 17.14 17.82 -1.87
C LYS A 80 17.81 16.92 -2.91
N GLY A 81 17.24 16.84 -4.11
CA GLY A 81 17.82 16.08 -5.20
C GLY A 81 18.82 16.89 -6.02
N GLU A 82 19.37 16.26 -7.05
CA GLU A 82 20.29 16.91 -7.97
C GLU A 82 19.60 18.00 -8.80
N ARG A 83 20.36 19.04 -9.16
CA ARG A 83 19.91 20.13 -10.05
C ARG A 83 18.65 20.86 -9.58
N GLY A 84 18.40 20.89 -8.27
CA GLY A 84 17.27 21.61 -7.67
C GLY A 84 15.91 20.90 -7.79
N ILE A 85 15.87 19.68 -8.36
CA ILE A 85 14.66 18.86 -8.35
C ILE A 85 14.59 18.13 -7.02
N LYS A 86 13.48 18.25 -6.31
CA LYS A 86 13.26 17.55 -5.04
C LYS A 86 13.07 16.06 -5.33
N GLU A 87 13.84 15.21 -4.67
CA GLU A 87 13.66 13.76 -4.74
C GLU A 87 12.77 13.34 -3.58
N CYS A 88 11.66 12.66 -3.89
CA CYS A 88 10.74 12.15 -2.90
C CYS A 88 10.64 10.63 -3.03
N ARG A 89 10.50 9.96 -1.90
CA ARG A 89 10.36 8.52 -1.79
C ARG A 89 9.03 8.20 -1.12
N VAL A 90 8.33 7.23 -1.68
CA VAL A 90 7.12 6.65 -1.10
C VAL A 90 7.21 5.13 -1.17
N THR A 91 6.77 4.48 -0.10
CA THR A 91 6.54 3.04 -0.10
C THR A 91 5.05 2.80 -0.28
N ILE A 92 4.67 1.86 -1.14
CA ILE A 92 3.29 1.50 -1.47
C ILE A 92 3.04 0.04 -1.12
N CYS A 93 1.79 -0.27 -0.83
CA CYS A 93 1.24 -1.62 -0.74
C CYS A 93 -0.18 -1.60 -1.28
N THR A 94 -0.81 -2.76 -1.39
CA THR A 94 -2.23 -2.80 -1.73
C THR A 94 -3.09 -2.49 -0.50
N ASN A 95 -4.25 -1.88 -0.74
CA ASN A 95 -5.27 -1.70 0.30
C ASN A 95 -5.72 -3.02 0.92
N LYS A 96 -5.75 -4.10 0.15
CA LYS A 96 -6.07 -5.45 0.61
C LYS A 96 -5.08 -5.97 1.66
N GLU A 97 -3.79 -5.68 1.48
CA GLU A 97 -2.73 -6.07 2.41
C GLU A 97 -2.78 -5.27 3.73
N LEU A 98 -3.11 -3.98 3.63
CA LEU A 98 -3.06 -3.05 4.76
C LEU A 98 -4.35 -3.03 5.59
N PHE A 99 -5.52 -3.11 4.94
CA PHE A 99 -6.82 -2.84 5.56
C PHE A 99 -7.73 -4.06 5.67
N ASP A 100 -8.13 -4.63 4.53
CA ASP A 100 -9.19 -5.63 4.50
C ASP A 100 -8.96 -6.67 3.38
N PRO A 101 -8.71 -7.94 3.75
CA PRO A 101 -8.46 -9.00 2.78
C PRO A 101 -9.69 -9.32 1.92
N THR A 102 -10.89 -8.83 2.28
CA THR A 102 -12.12 -9.03 1.50
C THR A 102 -12.41 -7.93 0.47
N THR A 103 -11.54 -6.92 0.36
CA THR A 103 -11.71 -5.85 -0.62
C THR A 103 -11.59 -6.37 -2.07
N VAL A 104 -12.61 -6.08 -2.88
CA VAL A 104 -12.70 -6.49 -4.30
C VAL A 104 -11.88 -5.58 -5.22
N ASP A 105 -11.85 -4.28 -4.93
CA ASP A 105 -11.12 -3.27 -5.72
C ASP A 105 -9.71 -3.07 -5.15
N ILE A 106 -8.74 -3.79 -5.73
CA ILE A 106 -7.35 -3.78 -5.28
C ILE A 106 -6.65 -2.54 -5.84
N LYS A 107 -6.19 -1.66 -4.94
CA LYS A 107 -5.48 -0.43 -5.30
C LYS A 107 -4.19 -0.30 -4.52
N TYR A 108 -3.18 0.24 -5.18
CA TYR A 108 -1.95 0.66 -4.49
C TYR A 108 -2.19 1.94 -3.72
N VAL A 109 -1.76 1.94 -2.47
CA VAL A 109 -1.86 3.05 -1.51
C VAL A 109 -0.50 3.25 -0.85
N PRO A 110 -0.21 4.44 -0.29
CA PRO A 110 0.96 4.61 0.55
C PRO A 110 0.92 3.64 1.73
N PHE A 111 2.05 2.99 1.98
CA PHE A 111 2.25 2.16 3.15
C PHE A 111 2.34 3.05 4.38
N ASP A 112 1.49 2.77 5.36
CA ASP A 112 1.42 3.47 6.62
C ASP A 112 1.69 2.47 7.75
N PRO A 113 2.85 2.57 8.44
CA PRO A 113 3.20 1.64 9.51
C PRO A 113 2.30 1.77 10.74
N GLU A 114 1.68 2.94 10.98
CA GLU A 114 0.78 3.13 12.13
C GLU A 114 -0.52 2.32 11.99
N ARG A 115 -0.87 1.96 10.74
CA ARG A 115 -2.03 1.13 10.43
C ARG A 115 -1.74 -0.37 10.47
N LEU A 116 -0.49 -0.78 10.72
CA LEU A 116 -0.15 -2.18 10.82
C LEU A 116 -0.77 -2.80 12.07
N GLN A 117 -1.76 -3.65 11.84
CA GLN A 117 -2.29 -4.52 12.89
C GLN A 117 -1.45 -5.78 13.02
N SER A 118 -1.29 -6.27 14.26
CA SER A 118 -0.64 -7.56 14.50
C SER A 118 -1.42 -8.70 13.84
N LEU A 119 -0.70 -9.78 13.47
CA LEU A 119 -1.33 -10.96 12.87
C LEU A 119 -2.46 -11.51 13.76
N VAL A 120 -2.24 -11.53 15.07
CA VAL A 120 -3.24 -11.98 16.06
C VAL A 120 -4.48 -11.10 16.05
N ALA A 121 -4.34 -9.77 15.96
CA ALA A 121 -5.47 -8.85 15.89
C ALA A 121 -6.28 -9.06 14.59
N LYS A 122 -5.59 -9.20 13.45
CA LYS A 122 -6.24 -9.48 12.14
C LYS A 122 -7.02 -10.79 12.18
N ILE A 123 -6.43 -11.86 12.70
CA ILE A 123 -7.10 -13.16 12.87
C ILE A 123 -8.35 -13.02 13.76
N LYS A 124 -8.26 -12.27 14.87
CA LYS A 124 -9.39 -12.06 15.78
C LYS A 124 -10.56 -11.32 15.10
N ILE A 125 -10.27 -10.34 14.24
CA ILE A 125 -11.29 -9.63 13.46
C ILE A 125 -11.99 -10.59 12.49
N GLU A 126 -11.24 -11.40 11.73
CA GLU A 126 -11.82 -12.35 10.78
C GLU A 126 -12.65 -13.44 11.47
N ARG A 127 -12.17 -13.98 12.59
CA ARG A 127 -12.94 -14.93 13.41
C ARG A 127 -14.27 -14.32 13.89
N ARG A 128 -14.24 -13.08 14.38
CA ARG A 128 -15.48 -12.36 14.74
C ARG A 128 -16.40 -12.21 13.53
N LYS A 129 -15.91 -11.82 12.36
CA LYS A 129 -16.73 -11.73 11.14
C LYS A 129 -17.44 -13.07 10.84
N ILE A 130 -16.72 -14.19 10.95
CA ILE A 130 -17.29 -15.54 10.75
C ILE A 130 -18.40 -15.83 11.77
N GLU A 131 -18.13 -15.62 13.07
CA GLU A 131 -19.12 -15.82 14.14
C GLU A 131 -20.38 -14.97 13.92
N TRP A 132 -20.21 -13.68 13.58
CA TRP A 132 -21.32 -12.77 13.28
C TRP A 132 -22.15 -13.24 12.08
N ARG A 133 -21.51 -13.69 11.00
CA ARG A 133 -22.21 -14.23 9.81
C ARG A 133 -23.03 -15.47 10.14
N LYS A 134 -22.54 -16.34 11.02
CA LYS A 134 -23.29 -17.53 11.47
C LYS A 134 -24.50 -17.14 12.31
N ARG A 135 -24.36 -16.17 13.23
CA ARG A 135 -25.48 -15.65 14.02
C ARG A 135 -26.58 -15.04 13.16
N MET A 136 -26.22 -14.33 12.09
CA MET A 136 -27.19 -13.74 11.16
C MET A 136 -27.94 -14.77 10.28
N LYS A 137 -27.43 -16.01 10.20
CA LYS A 137 -28.02 -17.10 9.41
C LYS A 137 -28.86 -18.08 10.27
N SER A 138 -28.81 -17.94 11.60
CA SER A 138 -29.60 -18.70 12.56
C SER A 138 -30.83 -17.93 12.99
#